data_AF-A0A6I5RI33-F1
#
_entry.id   AF-A0A6I5RI33-F1
#
_cell.length_a   1.000
_cell.length_b   1.000
_cell.length_c   1.000
_cell.angle_alpha   90.00
_cell.angle_beta   90.00
_cell.angle_gamma   90.00
#
_symmetry.space_group_name_H-M   'P 1'
#
loop_
_entity.id
_entity.type
_entity.pdbx_description
1 polymer ?
#
loop_
_entity_poly.entity_id
_entity_poly.type
_entity_poly.pdbx_seq_one_letter_code
_entity_poly.pdbx_strand_id
1 'polypeptide(L)'
;MSLKELQIQDEYRSDRDSLLQDFYIPCLERSTVYDRAVGFFSSSSMAAVAQGLTAFIRSGGQMRLVTSPKLSDEDIEAIARGLQERNQVIERILLREFDRELEQVVKDRLACLAWLLSQGILDIKLAIPKKMSRWGIYHEKLGIFLDDEQNCVAFTGSANESSSALIANFECLDVFPSWDERVQKRAASKLKNFQRLWEDQTTNVEVLSFPEAAAKSLLRFCPDERPTWEPGLPKKPSVRTGPGRYRVGRKGSDQNFLKVELRPRQVDALQAWQEANCRGILAMATGTGKTITALGAATSLPDLELVVIGAPTNEIVQQWVSELAERTNFRAPIVAAGRSENWRDLLFRKLRLMKHAKYPKERSPIIVVGNYGELSKTPVIELFEDVGGLPEQSLLIGDEVHATGASTFRQLLREDFKYRLGLSATPVRKYDEKGTEYVLEYFDGIVYEFLLEQAIAVGILCEYEYHVYVTELTDEEYDVFQDLTAQMGRLLNSNDAEDQEKAKRLAIRRASILKSASSKLSVLEDIIKKHPPRRSMVYCADIEQATEVSRLLTHRGIRAARYSSDDVNRKGLLSEFASGRLDALIAIKCLDEGIDVPETELAIILASDASERQFVQRRGRVL
;
A
#
# COMPACT_ATOMS: atom_id res chain seq x y z
N MET A 1 -34.80 19.58 -2.33
CA MET A 1 -34.78 18.21 -1.76
C MET A 1 -34.00 18.33 -0.47
N SER A 2 -34.61 17.97 0.65
CA SER A 2 -34.11 18.29 1.98
C SER A 2 -32.99 17.33 2.39
N LEU A 3 -31.96 17.84 3.09
CA LEU A 3 -30.91 17.00 3.68
C LEU A 3 -31.48 16.05 4.74
N LYS A 4 -32.62 16.38 5.35
CA LYS A 4 -33.33 15.52 6.33
C LYS A 4 -33.85 14.20 5.76
N GLU A 5 -34.04 14.14 4.44
CA GLU A 5 -34.51 12.93 3.76
C GLU A 5 -33.40 11.88 3.61
N LEU A 6 -32.14 12.25 3.86
CA LEU A 6 -31.01 11.34 3.84
C LEU A 6 -30.90 10.56 5.15
N GLN A 7 -30.56 9.29 5.04
CA GLN A 7 -30.13 8.48 6.18
C GLN A 7 -28.68 8.82 6.54
N ILE A 8 -28.50 9.91 7.28
CA ILE A 8 -27.19 10.35 7.74
C ILE A 8 -26.77 9.55 8.98
N GLN A 9 -25.58 8.95 8.93
CA GLN A 9 -24.96 8.27 10.07
C GLN A 9 -24.21 9.27 10.98
N ASP A 10 -24.04 8.91 12.26
CA ASP A 10 -23.26 9.73 13.23
C ASP A 10 -21.76 9.72 12.89
N GLU A 11 -21.26 8.65 12.26
CA GLU A 11 -19.86 8.46 11.89
C GLU A 11 -19.75 7.65 10.59
N TYR A 12 -19.00 8.16 9.61
CA TYR A 12 -18.65 7.41 8.40
C TYR A 12 -17.17 7.03 8.41
N ARG A 13 -16.86 5.77 8.08
CA ARG A 13 -15.48 5.27 8.04
C ARG A 13 -15.18 4.56 6.74
N SER A 14 -14.03 4.86 6.12
CA SER A 14 -13.74 4.38 4.77
C SER A 14 -13.50 2.87 4.65
N ASP A 15 -13.43 2.12 5.77
CA ASP A 15 -13.39 0.65 5.78
C ASP A 15 -14.75 -0.03 5.62
N ARG A 16 -15.83 0.69 5.87
CA ARG A 16 -17.21 0.16 5.82
C ARG A 16 -18.16 1.02 5.00
N ASP A 17 -17.86 2.31 4.85
CA ASP A 17 -18.65 3.30 4.13
C ASP A 17 -17.82 3.86 2.96
N SER A 18 -18.43 3.99 1.79
CA SER A 18 -17.86 4.80 0.73
C SER A 18 -18.11 6.27 1.06
N LEU A 19 -17.11 6.97 1.63
CA LEU A 19 -17.27 8.40 1.96
C LEU A 19 -17.78 9.21 0.76
N LEU A 20 -17.36 8.85 -0.46
CA LEU A 20 -17.82 9.50 -1.68
C LEU A 20 -19.28 9.18 -2.02
N GLN A 21 -19.67 7.90 -2.10
CA GLN A 21 -21.01 7.48 -2.55
C GLN A 21 -22.07 7.58 -1.45
N ASP A 22 -21.70 7.34 -0.20
CA ASP A 22 -22.61 7.22 0.93
C ASP A 22 -22.78 8.53 1.70
N PHE A 23 -21.82 9.47 1.58
CA PHE A 23 -21.84 10.74 2.29
C PHE A 23 -21.69 11.97 1.40
N TYR A 24 -20.57 12.15 0.68
CA TYR A 24 -20.31 13.38 -0.08
C TYR A 24 -21.32 13.58 -1.22
N ILE A 25 -21.50 12.61 -2.13
CA ILE A 25 -22.42 12.75 -3.27
C ILE A 25 -23.87 13.01 -2.80
N PRO A 26 -24.47 12.19 -1.91
CA PRO A 26 -25.86 12.40 -1.50
C PRO A 26 -26.10 13.76 -0.83
N CYS A 27 -25.16 14.22 0.01
CA CYS A 27 -25.22 15.52 0.66
C CYS A 27 -25.05 16.67 -0.35
N LEU A 28 -24.04 16.60 -1.22
CA LEU A 28 -23.75 17.65 -2.20
C LEU A 28 -24.89 17.83 -3.21
N GLU A 29 -25.56 16.76 -3.63
CA GLU A 29 -26.73 16.85 -4.54
C GLU A 29 -27.91 17.63 -3.95
N ARG A 30 -28.02 17.66 -2.62
CA ARG A 30 -29.12 18.30 -1.87
C ARG A 30 -28.71 19.61 -1.19
N SER A 31 -27.46 20.01 -1.34
CA SER A 31 -26.93 21.22 -0.72
C SER A 31 -27.03 22.42 -1.66
N THR A 32 -27.47 23.56 -1.13
CA THR A 32 -27.40 24.88 -1.76
C THR A 32 -26.14 25.63 -1.33
N VAL A 33 -25.55 25.29 -0.18
CA VAL A 33 -24.26 25.84 0.27
C VAL A 33 -23.35 24.72 0.72
N TYR A 34 -22.08 24.78 0.31
CA TYR A 34 -21.02 23.88 0.78
C TYR A 34 -19.83 24.68 1.31
N ASP A 35 -19.65 24.63 2.62
CA ASP A 35 -18.56 25.30 3.31
C ASP A 35 -17.47 24.31 3.68
N ARG A 36 -16.21 24.63 3.36
CA ARG A 36 -15.06 23.80 3.71
C ARG A 36 -13.92 24.61 4.31
N ALA A 37 -13.42 24.15 5.44
CA ALA A 37 -12.16 24.60 6.02
C ALA A 37 -11.20 23.41 6.06
N VAL A 38 -10.06 23.55 5.40
CA VAL A 38 -9.02 22.53 5.28
C VAL A 38 -7.67 23.09 5.71
N GLY A 39 -6.71 22.20 5.98
CA GLY A 39 -5.40 22.60 6.49
C GLY A 39 -4.58 23.38 5.46
N PHE A 40 -3.64 22.71 4.81
CA PHE A 40 -2.71 23.38 3.90
C PHE A 40 -3.26 23.45 2.48
N PHE A 41 -2.98 24.56 1.79
CA PHE A 41 -3.21 24.72 0.37
C PHE A 41 -2.15 23.92 -0.39
N SER A 42 -2.51 22.70 -0.76
CA SER A 42 -1.71 21.81 -1.61
C SER A 42 -2.61 21.18 -2.67
N SER A 43 -2.01 20.73 -3.78
CA SER A 43 -2.72 20.00 -4.83
C SER A 43 -3.47 18.77 -4.29
N SER A 44 -2.90 18.09 -3.29
CA SER A 44 -3.53 16.96 -2.59
C SER A 44 -4.73 17.35 -1.75
N SER A 45 -4.65 18.44 -0.98
CA SER A 45 -5.77 18.95 -0.17
C SER A 45 -6.91 19.41 -1.07
N MET A 46 -6.59 20.12 -2.16
CA MET A 46 -7.59 20.58 -3.13
C MET A 46 -8.29 19.43 -3.83
N ALA A 47 -7.55 18.37 -4.22
CA ALA A 47 -8.16 17.17 -4.78
C ALA A 47 -9.01 16.38 -3.76
N ALA A 48 -8.77 16.51 -2.45
CA ALA A 48 -9.64 15.93 -1.42
C ALA A 48 -10.93 16.75 -1.25
N VAL A 49 -10.83 18.09 -1.29
CA VAL A 49 -11.98 19.00 -1.30
C VAL A 49 -12.87 18.79 -2.52
N ALA A 50 -12.28 18.43 -3.65
CA ALA A 50 -12.96 18.23 -4.92
C ALA A 50 -13.85 16.97 -5.02
N GLN A 51 -13.85 16.11 -4.00
CA GLN A 51 -14.63 14.87 -3.99
C GLN A 51 -16.14 15.13 -4.06
N GLY A 52 -16.81 14.52 -5.04
CA GLY A 52 -18.26 14.60 -5.21
C GLY A 52 -18.75 15.93 -5.78
N LEU A 53 -17.84 16.88 -6.07
CA LEU A 53 -18.22 18.21 -6.54
C LEU A 53 -18.91 18.19 -7.90
N THR A 54 -18.77 17.14 -8.69
CA THR A 54 -19.53 17.00 -9.93
C THR A 54 -21.03 16.91 -9.68
N ALA A 55 -21.43 16.36 -8.53
CA ALA A 55 -22.82 16.32 -8.08
C ALA A 55 -23.29 17.70 -7.61
N PHE A 56 -22.44 18.44 -6.90
CA PHE A 56 -22.70 19.84 -6.48
C PHE A 56 -22.80 20.81 -7.66
N ILE A 57 -21.97 20.62 -8.68
CA ILE A 57 -22.04 21.37 -9.93
C ILE A 57 -23.45 21.28 -10.51
N ARG A 58 -24.12 20.12 -10.42
CA ARG A 58 -25.49 19.90 -10.92
C ARG A 58 -26.56 20.61 -10.07
N SER A 59 -26.38 20.69 -8.76
CA SER A 59 -27.33 21.37 -7.86
C SER A 59 -27.26 22.90 -7.97
N GLY A 60 -26.12 23.46 -8.41
CA GLY A 60 -25.98 24.90 -8.66
C GLY A 60 -25.92 25.76 -7.39
N GLY A 61 -25.51 25.18 -6.27
CA GLY A 61 -25.29 25.88 -4.99
C GLY A 61 -24.02 26.74 -4.97
N GLN A 62 -23.72 27.40 -3.85
CA GLN A 62 -22.50 28.17 -3.61
C GLN A 62 -21.49 27.42 -2.73
N MET A 63 -20.21 27.51 -3.04
CA MET A 63 -19.14 26.87 -2.28
C MET A 63 -18.18 27.90 -1.68
N ARG A 64 -17.83 27.74 -0.40
CA ARG A 64 -16.85 28.59 0.29
C ARG A 64 -15.72 27.73 0.84
N LEU A 65 -14.48 28.08 0.50
CA LEU A 65 -13.29 27.33 0.89
C LEU A 65 -12.32 28.20 1.68
N VAL A 66 -11.96 27.76 2.88
CA VAL A 66 -10.88 28.34 3.70
C VAL A 66 -9.72 27.36 3.80
N THR A 67 -8.52 27.84 3.60
CA THR A 67 -7.29 27.04 3.54
C THR A 67 -6.08 27.88 3.98
N SER A 68 -4.92 27.27 4.26
CA SER A 68 -3.72 27.98 4.71
C SER A 68 -2.50 27.70 3.83
N PRO A 69 -1.67 28.67 3.44
CA PRO A 69 -0.45 28.38 2.68
C PRO A 69 0.54 27.53 3.50
N LYS A 70 1.25 26.61 2.83
CA LYS A 70 2.33 25.84 3.46
C LYS A 70 3.62 26.66 3.48
N LEU A 71 3.95 27.24 4.63
CA LEU A 71 5.10 28.13 4.79
C LEU A 71 6.35 27.35 5.23
N SER A 72 7.49 27.60 4.57
CA SER A 72 8.80 27.12 5.04
C SER A 72 9.39 28.03 6.12
N ASP A 73 10.43 27.55 6.83
CA ASP A 73 11.16 28.38 7.81
C ASP A 73 11.70 29.68 7.16
N GLU A 74 12.19 29.60 5.93
CA GLU A 74 12.64 30.76 5.15
C GLU A 74 11.50 31.73 4.82
N ASP A 75 10.30 31.22 4.48
CA ASP A 75 9.13 32.06 4.19
C ASP A 75 8.61 32.75 5.45
N ILE A 76 8.61 32.06 6.59
CA ILE A 76 8.26 32.62 7.90
C ILE A 76 9.20 33.77 8.26
N GLU A 77 10.51 33.57 8.06
CA GLU A 77 11.51 34.59 8.31
C GLU A 77 11.40 35.76 7.33
N ALA A 78 11.08 35.51 6.06
CA ALA A 78 10.88 36.56 5.06
C ALA A 78 9.66 37.44 5.42
N ILE A 79 8.56 36.82 5.83
CA ILE A 79 7.35 37.52 6.31
C ILE A 79 7.67 38.30 7.60
N ALA A 80 8.43 37.72 8.53
CA ALA A 80 8.81 38.36 9.79
C ALA A 80 9.79 39.54 9.60
N ARG A 81 10.70 39.46 8.61
CA ARG A 81 11.70 40.49 8.32
C ARG A 81 11.16 41.66 7.49
N GLY A 82 9.93 41.59 6.98
CA GLY A 82 9.29 42.65 6.19
C GLY A 82 10.00 43.00 4.88
N LEU A 83 10.93 42.15 4.42
CA LEU A 83 11.78 42.38 3.24
C LEU A 83 11.02 42.23 1.91
N GLN A 84 9.84 41.60 1.94
CA GLN A 84 8.88 41.51 0.84
C GLN A 84 7.47 41.69 1.42
N GLU A 85 6.57 42.37 0.70
CA GLU A 85 5.18 42.49 1.13
C GLU A 85 4.60 41.09 1.39
N ARG A 86 4.10 40.84 2.61
CA ARG A 86 3.59 39.52 3.05
C ARG A 86 2.70 38.83 2.00
N ASN A 87 1.87 39.60 1.30
CA ASN A 87 1.00 39.13 0.24
C ASN A 87 1.78 38.55 -0.95
N GLN A 88 2.89 39.16 -1.36
CA GLN A 88 3.74 38.69 -2.46
C GLN A 88 4.43 37.37 -2.12
N VAL A 89 4.85 37.19 -0.86
CA VAL A 89 5.45 35.93 -0.39
C VAL A 89 4.41 34.80 -0.44
N ILE A 90 3.20 35.05 0.06
CA ILE A 90 2.09 34.09 0.02
C ILE A 90 1.71 33.74 -1.43
N GLU A 91 1.58 34.74 -2.29
CA GLU A 91 1.27 34.55 -3.71
C GLU A 91 2.30 33.65 -4.39
N ARG A 92 3.60 33.92 -4.20
CA ARG A 92 4.69 33.10 -4.75
C ARG A 92 4.61 31.63 -4.27
N ILE A 93 4.26 31.40 -3.01
CA ILE A 93 4.14 30.05 -2.44
C ILE A 93 2.99 29.29 -3.10
N LEU A 94 1.84 29.93 -3.31
CA LEU A 94 0.68 29.33 -3.96
C LEU A 94 0.98 29.01 -5.43
N LEU A 95 1.66 29.90 -6.16
CA LEU A 95 2.04 29.68 -7.56
C LEU A 95 2.97 28.47 -7.72
N ARG A 96 3.95 28.31 -6.82
CA ARG A 96 4.86 27.15 -6.80
C ARG A 96 4.14 25.81 -6.66
N GLU A 97 2.98 25.76 -6.00
CA GLU A 97 2.20 24.52 -5.87
C GLU A 97 1.51 24.13 -7.20
N PHE A 98 1.18 25.09 -8.05
CA PHE A 98 0.56 24.85 -9.36
C PHE A 98 1.56 24.54 -10.47
N ASP A 99 2.81 24.99 -10.34
CA ASP A 99 3.88 24.76 -11.34
C ASP A 99 4.52 23.36 -11.22
N ARG A 100 4.08 22.51 -10.27
CA ARG A 100 4.55 21.13 -10.12
C ARG A 100 3.87 20.19 -11.13
N GLU A 101 4.56 19.11 -11.52
CA GLU A 101 3.94 18.04 -12.30
C GLU A 101 2.87 17.32 -11.47
N LEU A 102 1.60 17.43 -11.89
CA LEU A 102 0.45 16.80 -11.25
C LEU A 102 -0.02 15.56 -12.02
N GLU A 103 -0.42 14.52 -11.28
CA GLU A 103 -1.07 13.33 -11.82
C GLU A 103 -2.40 13.68 -12.51
N GLN A 104 -2.82 12.86 -13.48
CA GLN A 104 -4.05 13.12 -14.25
C GLN A 104 -5.31 13.18 -13.37
N VAL A 105 -5.43 12.29 -12.38
CA VAL A 105 -6.58 12.30 -11.44
C VAL A 105 -6.64 13.60 -10.62
N VAL A 106 -5.49 14.13 -10.22
CA VAL A 106 -5.41 15.41 -9.50
C VAL A 106 -5.77 16.56 -10.43
N LYS A 107 -5.29 16.55 -11.68
CA LYS A 107 -5.68 17.53 -12.71
C LYS A 107 -7.19 17.53 -12.95
N ASP A 108 -7.79 16.36 -13.11
CA ASP A 108 -9.23 16.21 -13.35
C ASP A 108 -10.06 16.72 -12.15
N ARG A 109 -9.59 16.51 -10.91
CA ARG A 109 -10.24 17.03 -9.71
C ARG A 109 -10.07 18.54 -9.55
N LEU A 110 -8.88 19.08 -9.86
CA LEU A 110 -8.65 20.51 -9.93
C LEU A 110 -9.50 21.18 -11.02
N ALA A 111 -9.77 20.48 -12.12
CA ALA A 111 -10.65 20.97 -13.18
C ALA A 111 -12.07 21.26 -12.67
N CYS A 112 -12.60 20.46 -11.74
CA CYS A 112 -13.89 20.73 -11.09
C CYS A 112 -13.87 22.02 -10.25
N LEU A 113 -12.83 22.21 -9.42
CA LEU A 113 -12.67 23.44 -8.62
C LEU A 113 -12.45 24.67 -9.50
N ALA A 114 -11.63 24.55 -10.55
CA ALA A 114 -11.39 25.60 -11.52
C ALA A 114 -12.66 26.01 -12.25
N TRP A 115 -13.49 25.03 -12.65
CA TRP A 115 -14.78 25.29 -13.26
C TRP A 115 -15.72 26.05 -12.30
N LEU A 116 -15.86 25.59 -11.05
CA LEU A 116 -16.69 26.28 -10.04
C LEU A 116 -16.22 27.72 -9.78
N LEU A 117 -14.89 27.94 -9.73
CA LEU A 117 -14.32 29.28 -9.60
C LEU A 117 -14.64 30.15 -10.82
N SER A 118 -14.54 29.59 -12.03
CA SER A 118 -14.84 30.32 -13.28
C SER A 118 -16.29 30.79 -13.39
N GLN A 119 -17.23 30.04 -12.77
CA GLN A 119 -18.65 30.36 -12.78
C GLN A 119 -19.06 31.28 -11.62
N GLY A 120 -18.13 31.71 -10.77
CA GLY A 120 -18.43 32.48 -9.56
C GLY A 120 -19.19 31.69 -8.49
N ILE A 121 -19.10 30.36 -8.55
CA ILE A 121 -19.75 29.45 -7.60
C ILE A 121 -18.86 29.18 -6.38
N LEU A 122 -17.54 29.14 -6.58
CA LEU A 122 -16.55 28.89 -5.54
C LEU A 122 -15.84 30.19 -5.14
N ASP A 123 -15.90 30.53 -3.85
CA ASP A 123 -15.05 31.55 -3.22
C ASP A 123 -13.97 30.90 -2.36
N ILE A 124 -12.74 31.41 -2.43
CA ILE A 124 -11.59 30.92 -1.65
C ILE A 124 -11.04 32.05 -0.77
N LYS A 125 -10.71 31.72 0.49
CA LYS A 125 -10.00 32.60 1.43
C LYS A 125 -8.83 31.88 2.11
N LEU A 126 -7.82 32.65 2.51
CA LEU A 126 -6.60 32.14 3.15
C LEU A 126 -6.57 32.47 4.63
N ALA A 127 -6.53 31.46 5.50
CA ALA A 127 -6.37 31.59 6.93
C ALA A 127 -4.88 31.55 7.32
N ILE A 128 -4.39 32.59 8.00
CA ILE A 128 -2.99 32.74 8.41
C ILE A 128 -2.93 33.06 9.91
N PRO A 129 -2.19 32.29 10.72
CA PRO A 129 -2.02 32.60 12.13
C PRO A 129 -1.35 33.98 12.36
N LYS A 130 -1.94 34.83 13.23
CA LYS A 130 -1.44 36.18 13.56
C LYS A 130 -0.09 36.16 14.30
N LYS A 131 0.19 35.07 15.04
CA LYS A 131 1.51 34.82 15.66
C LYS A 131 2.18 33.69 14.90
N MET A 132 3.03 34.04 13.95
CA MET A 132 3.87 33.08 13.24
C MET A 132 5.03 32.68 14.15
N SER A 133 4.83 31.60 14.92
CA SER A 133 5.90 30.90 15.64
C SER A 133 6.15 29.56 14.97
N ARG A 134 7.31 28.93 15.23
CA ARG A 134 7.64 27.55 14.80
C ARG A 134 6.56 26.48 15.12
N TRP A 135 5.54 26.82 15.92
CA TRP A 135 4.55 25.90 16.48
C TRP A 135 3.10 26.28 16.14
N GLY A 136 2.86 27.44 15.52
CA GLY A 136 1.51 27.93 15.20
C GLY A 136 1.06 27.53 13.80
N ILE A 137 0.36 26.41 13.67
CA ILE A 137 -0.15 25.91 12.38
C ILE A 137 -1.69 25.97 12.39
N TYR A 138 -2.28 26.57 11.35
CA TYR A 138 -3.71 26.43 11.08
C TYR A 138 -3.97 25.02 10.50
N HIS A 139 -4.74 24.21 11.21
CA HIS A 139 -4.99 22.81 10.84
C HIS A 139 -6.43 22.38 11.20
N GLU A 140 -7.40 23.27 10.96
CA GLU A 140 -8.81 22.94 11.14
C GLU A 140 -9.33 22.13 9.95
N LYS A 141 -10.14 21.10 10.22
CA LYS A 141 -10.75 20.21 9.23
C LYS A 141 -12.24 20.14 9.48
N LEU A 142 -12.99 20.99 8.78
CA LEU A 142 -14.42 21.17 8.95
C LEU A 142 -15.10 21.21 7.58
N GLY A 143 -16.24 20.57 7.46
CA GLY A 143 -17.14 20.79 6.32
C GLY A 143 -18.58 20.93 6.77
N ILE A 144 -19.36 21.72 6.03
CA ILE A 144 -20.76 21.97 6.32
C ILE A 144 -21.55 21.98 5.01
N PHE A 145 -22.61 21.20 4.99
CA PHE A 145 -23.64 21.19 3.95
C PHE A 145 -24.86 21.94 4.46
N LEU A 146 -25.40 22.87 3.68
CA LEU A 146 -26.72 23.48 3.94
C LEU A 146 -27.65 23.32 2.76
N ASP A 147 -28.92 23.05 3.03
CA ASP A 147 -30.00 23.04 2.03
C ASP A 147 -30.81 24.35 2.03
N ASP A 148 -31.83 24.41 1.17
CA ASP A 148 -32.78 25.53 1.03
C ASP A 148 -33.65 25.74 2.28
N GLU A 149 -33.89 24.70 3.06
CA GLU A 149 -34.64 24.71 4.31
C GLU A 149 -33.79 25.09 5.54
N GLN A 150 -32.52 25.46 5.36
CA GLN A 150 -31.56 25.76 6.43
C GLN A 150 -31.24 24.55 7.34
N ASN A 151 -31.51 23.33 6.88
CA ASN A 151 -30.98 22.14 7.53
C ASN A 151 -29.48 22.06 7.23
N CYS A 152 -28.71 21.63 8.23
CA CYS A 152 -27.26 21.68 8.19
C CYS A 152 -26.68 20.34 8.61
N VAL A 153 -25.72 19.84 7.83
CA VAL A 153 -24.91 18.67 8.19
C VAL A 153 -23.46 19.13 8.30
N ALA A 154 -22.98 19.30 9.53
CA ALA A 154 -21.58 19.62 9.79
C ALA A 154 -20.77 18.33 9.99
N PHE A 155 -19.50 18.31 9.61
CA PHE A 155 -18.64 17.15 9.82
C PHE A 155 -17.18 17.53 10.07
N THR A 156 -16.47 16.68 10.82
CA THR A 156 -15.03 16.80 11.10
C THR A 156 -14.34 15.46 10.90
N GLY A 157 -13.11 15.45 10.39
CA GLY A 157 -12.43 14.16 10.18
C GLY A 157 -10.98 14.24 9.74
N SER A 158 -10.33 13.06 9.73
CA SER A 158 -8.94 12.88 9.37
C SER A 158 -8.75 12.66 7.86
N ALA A 159 -9.19 13.61 7.03
CA ALA A 159 -8.74 13.65 5.65
C ALA A 159 -7.22 13.88 5.70
N ASN A 160 -6.43 12.86 5.45
CA ASN A 160 -4.97 13.00 5.34
C ASN A 160 -4.72 13.69 4.00
N GLU A 161 -4.36 14.96 3.99
CA GLU A 161 -4.28 15.76 2.75
C GLU A 161 -2.92 15.55 2.03
N SER A 162 -2.48 14.30 1.85
CA SER A 162 -1.27 13.93 1.07
C SER A 162 -1.63 13.42 -0.33
N SER A 163 -0.75 13.55 -1.33
CA SER A 163 -1.05 13.11 -2.71
C SER A 163 -1.40 11.62 -2.81
N SER A 164 -0.82 10.80 -1.92
CA SER A 164 -1.12 9.37 -1.72
C SER A 164 -2.49 9.08 -1.09
N ALA A 165 -3.23 10.09 -0.64
CA ALA A 165 -4.44 9.93 0.17
C ALA A 165 -5.74 9.78 -0.59
N LEU A 166 -5.75 10.15 -1.87
CA LEU A 166 -6.98 10.39 -2.61
C LEU A 166 -7.66 9.12 -3.14
N ILE A 167 -7.01 7.96 -2.97
CA ILE A 167 -7.41 6.69 -3.59
C ILE A 167 -7.39 5.52 -2.57
N ALA A 168 -6.74 5.62 -1.40
CA ALA A 168 -6.52 4.44 -0.54
C ALA A 168 -6.36 4.70 0.97
N ASN A 169 -6.92 5.78 1.54
CA ASN A 169 -6.81 6.02 2.97
C ASN A 169 -7.97 5.46 3.80
N PHE A 170 -7.62 5.02 5.01
CA PHE A 170 -8.54 4.82 6.11
C PHE A 170 -8.91 6.21 6.70
N GLU A 171 -10.11 6.70 6.41
CA GLU A 171 -10.62 8.01 6.84
C GLU A 171 -11.84 7.83 7.74
N CYS A 172 -11.99 8.75 8.70
CA CYS A 172 -13.11 8.77 9.64
C CYS A 172 -13.70 10.18 9.65
N LEU A 173 -15.01 10.28 9.41
CA LEU A 173 -15.79 11.51 9.48
C LEU A 173 -16.80 11.40 10.62
N ASP A 174 -16.67 12.26 11.62
CA ASP A 174 -17.72 12.50 12.60
C ASP A 174 -18.73 13.49 12.00
N VAL A 175 -20.02 13.15 12.04
CA VAL A 175 -21.08 13.92 11.39
C VAL A 175 -22.10 14.41 12.42
N PHE A 176 -22.58 15.63 12.20
CA PHE A 176 -23.46 16.35 13.12
C PHE A 176 -24.64 16.96 12.35
N PRO A 177 -25.75 16.21 12.17
CA PRO A 177 -26.98 16.73 11.57
C PRO A 177 -27.68 17.73 12.52
N SER A 178 -28.19 18.84 11.98
CA SER A 178 -28.81 19.90 12.78
C SER A 178 -30.18 19.54 13.36
N TRP A 179 -30.80 18.48 12.84
CA TRP A 179 -32.11 17.99 13.27
C TRP A 179 -32.04 16.85 14.29
N ASP A 180 -30.85 16.35 14.61
CA ASP A 180 -30.67 15.40 15.72
C ASP A 180 -30.41 16.18 17.02
N GLU A 181 -31.35 16.12 17.95
CA GLU A 181 -31.29 16.81 19.25
C GLU A 181 -30.00 16.49 20.05
N ARG A 182 -29.41 15.30 19.86
CA ARG A 182 -28.20 14.86 20.57
C ARG A 182 -26.95 15.64 20.14
N VAL A 183 -26.90 16.09 18.89
CA VAL A 183 -25.73 16.74 18.27
C VAL A 183 -26.01 18.12 17.69
N GLN A 184 -27.26 18.59 17.71
CA GLN A 184 -27.69 19.89 17.21
C GLN A 184 -26.84 21.08 17.71
N LYS A 185 -26.50 21.10 19.01
CA LYS A 185 -25.62 22.14 19.58
C LYS A 185 -24.22 22.13 18.97
N ARG A 186 -23.70 20.95 18.60
CA ARG A 186 -22.39 20.81 17.93
C ARG A 186 -22.48 21.32 16.50
N ALA A 187 -23.51 20.93 15.75
CA ALA A 187 -23.76 21.41 14.39
C ALA A 187 -23.82 22.94 14.34
N ALA A 188 -24.63 23.56 15.22
CA ALA A 188 -24.75 25.02 15.31
C ALA A 188 -23.42 25.71 15.69
N SER A 189 -22.66 25.12 16.62
CA SER A 189 -21.34 25.63 17.01
C SER A 189 -20.34 25.60 15.84
N LYS A 190 -20.31 24.50 15.07
CA LYS A 190 -19.45 24.37 13.89
C LYS A 190 -19.80 25.39 12.80
N LEU A 191 -21.09 25.56 12.50
CA LEU A 191 -21.56 26.58 11.55
C LEU A 191 -21.14 27.99 11.99
N LYS A 192 -21.34 28.33 13.26
CA LYS A 192 -20.94 29.62 13.83
C LYS A 192 -19.43 29.85 13.75
N ASN A 193 -18.63 28.82 14.03
CA ASN A 193 -17.17 28.92 13.95
C ASN A 193 -16.69 29.14 12.52
N PHE A 194 -17.27 28.45 11.54
CA PHE A 194 -16.95 28.66 10.13
C PHE A 194 -17.29 30.08 9.69
N GLN A 195 -18.47 30.61 10.04
CA GLN A 195 -18.84 31.98 9.68
C GLN A 195 -17.90 33.02 10.31
N ARG A 196 -17.58 32.87 11.59
CA ARG A 196 -16.60 33.75 12.25
C ARG A 196 -15.24 33.71 11.59
N LEU A 197 -14.79 32.53 11.14
CA LEU A 197 -13.56 32.39 10.39
C LEU A 197 -13.67 33.11 9.03
N TRP A 198 -14.74 32.83 8.27
CA TRP A 198 -14.98 33.45 6.96
C TRP A 198 -15.04 34.98 7.00
N GLU A 199 -15.57 35.55 8.09
CA GLU A 199 -15.71 36.99 8.32
C GLU A 199 -14.50 37.64 9.01
N ASP A 200 -13.39 36.91 9.20
CA ASP A 200 -12.17 37.38 9.89
C ASP A 200 -12.39 37.82 11.36
N GLN A 201 -13.30 37.16 12.06
CA GLN A 201 -13.64 37.40 13.48
C GLN A 201 -13.06 36.34 14.44
N THR A 202 -12.20 35.45 13.93
CA THR A 202 -11.54 34.40 14.71
C THR A 202 -10.26 34.93 15.34
N THR A 203 -10.12 34.76 16.66
CA THR A 203 -8.93 35.21 17.39
C THR A 203 -7.68 34.45 16.94
N ASN A 204 -6.53 35.14 16.85
CA ASN A 204 -5.23 34.59 16.48
C ASN A 204 -5.09 34.05 15.04
N VAL A 205 -6.11 34.21 14.20
CA VAL A 205 -6.06 33.93 12.77
C VAL A 205 -6.47 35.21 12.03
N GLU A 206 -5.87 35.44 10.88
CA GLU A 206 -6.22 36.48 9.94
C GLU A 206 -6.64 35.82 8.64
N VAL A 207 -7.78 36.21 8.10
CA VAL A 207 -8.33 35.64 6.87
C VAL A 207 -8.22 36.65 5.73
N LEU A 208 -7.44 36.29 4.73
CA LEU A 208 -7.15 37.11 3.55
C LEU A 208 -7.94 36.61 2.34
N SER A 209 -8.20 37.51 1.39
CA SER A 209 -8.72 37.15 0.07
C SER A 209 -7.70 36.29 -0.69
N PHE A 210 -8.19 35.35 -1.50
CA PHE A 210 -7.32 34.54 -2.35
C PHE A 210 -6.66 35.39 -3.44
N PRO A 211 -5.31 35.35 -3.61
CA PRO A 211 -4.60 36.19 -4.56
C PRO A 211 -5.06 35.97 -6.02
N GLU A 212 -5.22 37.06 -6.78
CA GLU A 212 -5.72 37.01 -8.15
C GLU A 212 -4.81 36.17 -9.08
N ALA A 213 -3.49 36.21 -8.90
CA ALA A 213 -2.56 35.39 -9.68
C ALA A 213 -2.69 33.89 -9.39
N ALA A 214 -2.96 33.52 -8.13
CA ALA A 214 -3.22 32.13 -7.76
C ALA A 214 -4.56 31.65 -8.34
N ALA A 215 -5.60 32.52 -8.34
CA ALA A 215 -6.87 32.26 -9.00
C ALA A 215 -6.69 32.02 -10.50
N LYS A 216 -5.94 32.90 -11.20
CA LYS A 216 -5.61 32.72 -12.62
C LYS A 216 -4.86 31.42 -12.90
N SER A 217 -3.99 30.99 -11.99
CA SER A 217 -3.25 29.73 -12.13
C SER A 217 -4.15 28.51 -11.96
N LEU A 218 -5.10 28.53 -11.00
CA LEU A 218 -6.11 27.48 -10.86
C LEU A 218 -7.03 27.42 -12.09
N LEU A 219 -7.41 28.57 -12.66
CA LEU A 219 -8.26 28.64 -13.85
C LEU A 219 -7.60 28.03 -15.11
N ARG A 220 -6.28 27.82 -15.14
CA ARG A 220 -5.61 27.09 -16.24
C ARG A 220 -6.06 25.63 -16.36
N PHE A 221 -6.59 25.06 -15.27
CA PHE A 221 -7.15 23.70 -15.26
C PHE A 221 -8.65 23.67 -15.62
N CYS A 222 -9.28 24.83 -15.86
CA CYS A 222 -10.69 24.89 -16.18
C CYS A 222 -10.95 24.17 -17.53
N PRO A 223 -11.85 23.17 -17.57
CA PRO A 223 -12.24 22.54 -18.81
C PRO A 223 -13.15 23.48 -19.62
N ASP A 224 -13.14 23.31 -20.95
CA ASP A 224 -14.01 24.06 -21.87
C ASP A 224 -15.49 23.70 -21.68
N GLU A 225 -15.76 22.45 -21.32
CA GLU A 225 -17.10 21.93 -21.07
C GLU A 225 -17.34 21.73 -19.57
N ARG A 226 -18.61 21.85 -19.15
CA ARG A 226 -19.03 21.59 -17.78
C ARG A 226 -18.66 20.16 -17.36
N PRO A 227 -17.96 19.97 -16.23
CA PRO A 227 -17.68 18.64 -15.70
C PRO A 227 -18.97 17.87 -15.44
N THR A 228 -19.15 16.75 -16.14
CA THR A 228 -20.35 15.90 -16.01
C THR A 228 -20.06 14.57 -15.31
N TRP A 229 -18.79 14.24 -15.09
CA TRP A 229 -18.33 12.97 -14.55
C TRP A 229 -17.31 13.14 -13.42
N GLU A 230 -17.43 12.28 -12.40
CA GLU A 230 -16.60 12.31 -11.20
C GLU A 230 -15.21 11.68 -11.43
N PRO A 231 -14.11 12.43 -11.28
CA PRO A 231 -12.76 11.95 -11.51
C PRO A 231 -12.34 10.76 -10.62
N GLY A 232 -11.96 9.66 -11.25
CA GLY A 232 -11.43 8.45 -10.57
C GLY A 232 -12.46 7.33 -10.34
N LEU A 233 -13.71 7.50 -10.77
CA LEU A 233 -14.62 6.36 -10.97
C LEU A 233 -14.30 5.70 -12.33
N PRO A 234 -14.76 4.48 -12.65
CA PRO A 234 -14.67 3.96 -14.01
C PRO A 234 -15.71 4.64 -14.91
N LYS A 235 -15.31 5.10 -16.11
CA LYS A 235 -16.27 5.52 -17.15
C LYS A 235 -17.09 4.29 -17.53
N LYS A 236 -18.41 4.30 -17.31
CA LYS A 236 -19.30 3.21 -17.76
C LYS A 236 -19.09 2.99 -19.26
N PRO A 237 -18.73 1.77 -19.72
CA PRO A 237 -18.76 1.47 -21.13
C PRO A 237 -20.22 1.44 -21.60
N SER A 238 -20.54 2.24 -22.61
CA SER A 238 -21.80 2.14 -23.35
C SER A 238 -21.89 0.74 -23.97
N VAL A 239 -22.92 0.00 -23.58
CA VAL A 239 -23.28 -1.31 -24.11
C VAL A 239 -23.47 -1.21 -25.62
N ARG A 240 -22.66 -1.92 -26.40
CA ARG A 240 -22.99 -2.32 -27.77
C ARG A 240 -23.15 -3.83 -27.79
N THR A 241 -24.37 -4.24 -28.13
CA THR A 241 -24.82 -5.61 -28.32
C THR A 241 -24.21 -6.22 -29.59
N GLY A 242 -23.68 -7.44 -29.48
CA GLY A 242 -23.25 -8.27 -30.59
C GLY A 242 -23.36 -9.76 -30.20
N PRO A 243 -23.96 -10.64 -31.03
CA PRO A 243 -24.44 -11.94 -30.60
C PRO A 243 -23.33 -13.01 -30.65
N GLY A 244 -22.67 -13.24 -29.52
CA GLY A 244 -21.77 -14.37 -29.31
C GLY A 244 -22.33 -15.33 -28.27
N ARG A 245 -22.88 -16.46 -28.72
CA ARG A 245 -23.42 -17.53 -27.87
C ARG A 245 -22.33 -18.07 -26.92
N TYR A 246 -22.50 -17.82 -25.62
CA TYR A 246 -22.09 -18.76 -24.57
C TYR A 246 -23.23 -18.89 -23.57
N ARG A 247 -23.63 -20.15 -23.35
CA ARG A 247 -24.80 -20.54 -22.56
C ARG A 247 -24.56 -20.27 -21.08
N VAL A 248 -25.56 -19.66 -20.46
CA VAL A 248 -25.72 -19.51 -19.00
C VAL A 248 -25.68 -20.90 -18.36
N GLY A 249 -24.59 -21.18 -17.63
CA GLY A 249 -24.53 -22.26 -16.65
C GLY A 249 -25.28 -21.86 -15.39
N ARG A 250 -26.47 -22.45 -15.22
CA ARG A 250 -27.32 -22.60 -14.03
C ARG A 250 -27.13 -21.62 -12.85
N LYS A 251 -28.19 -20.84 -12.61
CA LYS A 251 -28.54 -20.22 -11.34
C LYS A 251 -28.53 -21.25 -10.19
N GLY A 252 -27.63 -21.05 -9.23
CA GLY A 252 -27.63 -21.63 -7.89
C GLY A 252 -26.74 -20.77 -6.98
N SER A 253 -27.35 -20.19 -5.94
CA SER A 253 -26.78 -19.35 -4.85
C SER A 253 -26.00 -18.07 -5.21
N ASP A 254 -26.57 -16.93 -4.83
CA ASP A 254 -25.88 -15.65 -4.64
C ASP A 254 -24.72 -15.81 -3.64
N GLN A 255 -23.46 -15.95 -4.10
CA GLN A 255 -22.25 -15.74 -3.28
C GLN A 255 -20.94 -15.87 -4.08
N ASN A 256 -20.77 -15.11 -5.17
CA ASN A 256 -19.44 -15.05 -5.78
C ASN A 256 -18.58 -14.04 -5.01
N PHE A 257 -17.79 -14.53 -4.05
CA PHE A 257 -16.90 -13.68 -3.26
C PHE A 257 -15.69 -13.19 -4.04
N LEU A 258 -15.33 -13.81 -5.17
CA LEU A 258 -14.21 -13.41 -6.01
C LEU A 258 -14.68 -12.44 -7.12
N LYS A 259 -14.01 -11.30 -7.25
CA LYS A 259 -14.28 -10.23 -8.23
C LYS A 259 -13.54 -10.42 -9.56
N VAL A 260 -12.68 -11.44 -9.65
CA VAL A 260 -11.82 -11.72 -10.81
C VAL A 260 -12.05 -13.13 -11.32
N GLU A 261 -11.88 -13.32 -12.63
CA GLU A 261 -11.89 -14.66 -13.24
C GLU A 261 -10.52 -15.33 -13.09
N LEU A 262 -10.53 -16.61 -12.70
CA LEU A 262 -9.33 -17.42 -12.60
C LEU A 262 -8.82 -17.83 -13.98
N ARG A 263 -7.51 -17.75 -14.18
CA ARG A 263 -6.83 -18.26 -15.38
C ARG A 263 -6.78 -19.80 -15.33
N PRO A 264 -6.65 -20.50 -16.48
CA PRO A 264 -6.67 -21.98 -16.53
C PRO A 264 -5.77 -22.66 -15.49
N ARG A 265 -4.48 -22.29 -15.44
CA ARG A 265 -3.53 -22.81 -14.42
C ARG A 265 -3.95 -22.59 -12.96
N GLN A 266 -4.70 -21.52 -12.67
CA GLN A 266 -5.18 -21.23 -11.32
C GLN A 266 -6.40 -22.11 -11.00
N VAL A 267 -7.20 -22.44 -12.02
CA VAL A 267 -8.26 -23.44 -11.92
C VAL A 267 -7.65 -24.83 -11.72
N ASP A 268 -6.61 -25.19 -12.47
CA ASP A 268 -5.90 -26.47 -12.34
C ASP A 268 -5.29 -26.62 -10.94
N ALA A 269 -4.63 -25.57 -10.43
CA ALA A 269 -4.09 -25.52 -9.08
C ALA A 269 -5.17 -25.66 -8.00
N LEU A 270 -6.31 -24.98 -8.19
CA LEU A 270 -7.45 -25.06 -7.28
C LEU A 270 -8.05 -26.48 -7.25
N GLN A 271 -8.22 -27.09 -8.43
CA GLN A 271 -8.74 -28.44 -8.55
C GLN A 271 -7.81 -29.45 -7.88
N ALA A 272 -6.50 -29.38 -8.13
CA ALA A 272 -5.52 -30.25 -7.50
C ALA A 272 -5.54 -30.15 -5.96
N TRP A 273 -5.68 -28.92 -5.43
CA TRP A 273 -5.82 -28.72 -3.99
C TRP A 273 -7.15 -29.26 -3.43
N GLN A 274 -8.26 -29.11 -4.16
CA GLN A 274 -9.55 -29.67 -3.77
C GLN A 274 -9.54 -31.21 -3.78
N GLU A 275 -8.91 -31.83 -4.78
CA GLU A 275 -8.70 -33.29 -4.87
C GLU A 275 -7.82 -33.82 -3.73
N ALA A 276 -6.88 -33.00 -3.26
CA ALA A 276 -6.07 -33.27 -2.07
C ALA A 276 -6.78 -32.91 -0.75
N ASN A 277 -8.12 -33.02 -0.71
CA ASN A 277 -8.94 -32.72 0.47
C ASN A 277 -8.75 -31.29 1.01
N CYS A 278 -8.46 -30.32 0.14
CA CYS A 278 -8.20 -28.93 0.50
C CYS A 278 -7.02 -28.77 1.49
N ARG A 279 -6.02 -29.65 1.33
CA ARG A 279 -4.74 -29.62 2.03
C ARG A 279 -3.64 -29.79 0.99
N GLY A 280 -2.68 -28.87 0.97
CA GLY A 280 -1.58 -28.96 0.02
C GLY A 280 -0.76 -27.69 -0.10
N ILE A 281 0.43 -27.83 -0.67
CA ILE A 281 1.27 -26.73 -1.13
C ILE A 281 1.12 -26.57 -2.65
N LEU A 282 0.85 -25.33 -3.07
CA LEU A 282 0.95 -24.88 -4.45
C LEU A 282 2.34 -24.31 -4.69
N ALA A 283 3.18 -25.10 -5.37
CA ALA A 283 4.53 -24.70 -5.76
C ALA A 283 4.49 -23.89 -7.07
N MET A 284 4.28 -22.59 -6.98
CA MET A 284 4.08 -21.72 -8.15
C MET A 284 5.16 -20.63 -8.24
N ALA A 285 5.69 -20.42 -9.44
CA ALA A 285 6.66 -19.36 -9.72
C ALA A 285 6.11 -17.97 -9.35
N THR A 286 6.99 -17.05 -8.98
CA THR A 286 6.64 -15.64 -8.77
C THR A 286 6.03 -15.05 -10.05
N GLY A 287 5.13 -14.08 -9.91
CA GLY A 287 4.42 -13.47 -11.05
C GLY A 287 3.27 -14.32 -11.65
N THR A 288 3.15 -15.61 -11.33
CA THR A 288 2.13 -16.49 -11.95
C THR A 288 0.72 -16.36 -11.36
N GLY A 289 0.56 -15.63 -10.24
CA GLY A 289 -0.73 -15.35 -9.60
C GLY A 289 -1.06 -16.20 -8.36
N LYS A 290 -0.07 -16.50 -7.51
CA LYS A 290 -0.22 -17.23 -6.23
C LYS A 290 -1.36 -16.68 -5.36
N THR A 291 -1.33 -15.38 -5.09
CA THR A 291 -2.30 -14.69 -4.24
C THR A 291 -3.72 -14.85 -4.77
N ILE A 292 -3.94 -14.61 -6.07
CA ILE A 292 -5.26 -14.78 -6.71
C ILE A 292 -5.74 -16.23 -6.61
N THR A 293 -4.85 -17.20 -6.78
CA THR A 293 -5.18 -18.64 -6.68
C THR A 293 -5.64 -18.98 -5.26
N ALA A 294 -4.97 -18.45 -4.24
CA ALA A 294 -5.34 -18.65 -2.85
C ALA A 294 -6.65 -17.96 -2.44
N LEU A 295 -6.92 -16.78 -2.99
CA LEU A 295 -8.23 -16.13 -2.84
C LEU A 295 -9.33 -16.96 -3.53
N GLY A 296 -9.05 -17.48 -4.72
CA GLY A 296 -9.92 -18.46 -5.39
C GLY A 296 -10.23 -19.67 -4.50
N ALA A 297 -9.20 -20.26 -3.87
CA ALA A 297 -9.35 -21.35 -2.92
C ALA A 297 -10.25 -20.98 -1.73
N ALA A 298 -9.97 -19.87 -1.05
CA ALA A 298 -10.77 -19.41 0.09
C ALA A 298 -12.23 -19.14 -0.30
N THR A 299 -12.48 -18.53 -1.46
CA THR A 299 -13.84 -18.23 -1.93
C THR A 299 -14.61 -19.45 -2.44
N SER A 300 -13.91 -20.54 -2.79
CA SER A 300 -14.53 -21.79 -3.25
C SER A 300 -15.05 -22.68 -2.12
N LEU A 301 -14.60 -22.45 -0.88
CA LEU A 301 -14.98 -23.25 0.26
C LEU A 301 -16.36 -22.83 0.81
N PRO A 302 -17.33 -23.76 0.92
CA PRO A 302 -18.62 -23.45 1.50
C PRO A 302 -18.50 -23.27 3.02
N ASP A 303 -19.32 -22.37 3.57
CA ASP A 303 -19.47 -22.14 5.02
C ASP A 303 -18.16 -21.83 5.76
N LEU A 304 -17.20 -21.21 5.08
CA LEU A 304 -15.93 -20.84 5.70
C LEU A 304 -16.14 -19.83 6.83
N GLU A 305 -15.63 -20.14 8.02
CA GLU A 305 -15.83 -19.36 9.24
C GLU A 305 -14.61 -18.50 9.57
N LEU A 306 -13.40 -19.03 9.35
CA LEU A 306 -12.15 -18.33 9.65
C LEU A 306 -11.11 -18.57 8.54
N VAL A 307 -10.46 -17.50 8.12
CA VAL A 307 -9.26 -17.54 7.28
C VAL A 307 -8.12 -16.85 8.02
N VAL A 308 -7.02 -17.57 8.23
CA VAL A 308 -5.78 -17.00 8.76
C VAL A 308 -4.74 -17.00 7.64
N ILE A 309 -4.21 -15.83 7.32
CA ILE A 309 -3.19 -15.63 6.29
C ILE A 309 -1.88 -15.22 6.97
N GLY A 310 -0.87 -16.09 6.88
CA GLY A 310 0.47 -15.85 7.40
C GLY A 310 1.44 -15.48 6.28
N ALA A 311 2.22 -14.41 6.48
CA ALA A 311 3.23 -13.94 5.53
C ALA A 311 4.58 -13.66 6.23
N PRO A 312 5.72 -13.64 5.51
CA PRO A 312 7.02 -13.47 6.14
C PRO A 312 7.32 -12.02 6.57
N THR A 313 6.76 -11.01 5.90
CA THR A 313 7.05 -9.58 6.17
C THR A 313 5.79 -8.73 6.26
N ASN A 314 5.90 -7.55 6.90
CA ASN A 314 4.78 -6.60 6.99
C ASN A 314 4.39 -6.02 5.62
N GLU A 315 5.35 -5.87 4.71
CA GLU A 315 5.10 -5.45 3.33
C GLU A 315 4.17 -6.45 2.62
N ILE A 316 4.43 -7.76 2.73
CA ILE A 316 3.58 -8.79 2.14
C ILE A 316 2.20 -8.81 2.81
N VAL A 317 2.14 -8.62 4.13
CA VAL A 317 0.85 -8.48 4.84
C VAL A 317 0.01 -7.35 4.24
N GLN A 318 0.59 -6.18 3.98
CA GLN A 318 -0.12 -5.07 3.35
C GLN A 318 -0.55 -5.40 1.92
N GLN A 319 0.28 -6.12 1.16
CA GLN A 319 -0.09 -6.60 -0.17
C GLN A 319 -1.31 -7.54 -0.12
N TRP A 320 -1.37 -8.47 0.83
CA TRP A 320 -2.53 -9.33 1.03
C TRP A 320 -3.79 -8.56 1.41
N VAL A 321 -3.67 -7.53 2.27
CA VAL A 321 -4.79 -6.65 2.62
C VAL A 321 -5.34 -5.93 1.39
N SER A 322 -4.47 -5.39 0.53
CA SER A 322 -4.87 -4.76 -0.72
C SER A 322 -5.54 -5.74 -1.69
N GLU A 323 -4.94 -6.92 -1.91
CA GLU A 323 -5.49 -7.93 -2.81
C GLU A 323 -6.84 -8.48 -2.32
N LEU A 324 -7.02 -8.67 -1.01
CA LEU A 324 -8.33 -9.03 -0.43
C LEU A 324 -9.39 -7.97 -0.74
N ALA A 325 -9.07 -6.69 -0.54
CA ALA A 325 -10.00 -5.59 -0.78
C ALA A 325 -10.37 -5.45 -2.27
N GLU A 326 -9.38 -5.56 -3.17
CA GLU A 326 -9.56 -5.39 -4.61
C GLU A 326 -10.22 -6.60 -5.27
N ARG A 327 -9.84 -7.82 -4.86
CA ARG A 327 -10.21 -9.06 -5.56
C ARG A 327 -11.36 -9.80 -4.91
N THR A 328 -11.75 -9.48 -3.68
CA THR A 328 -12.83 -10.20 -2.99
C THR A 328 -13.92 -9.28 -2.44
N ASN A 329 -15.08 -9.87 -2.15
CA ASN A 329 -16.18 -9.27 -1.39
C ASN A 329 -16.12 -9.66 0.11
N PHE A 330 -14.98 -10.16 0.60
CA PHE A 330 -14.82 -10.42 2.01
C PHE A 330 -14.79 -9.12 2.83
N ARG A 331 -15.13 -9.24 4.11
CA ARG A 331 -15.01 -8.12 5.05
C ARG A 331 -13.54 -7.79 5.29
N ALA A 332 -13.30 -6.55 5.70
CA ALA A 332 -11.96 -6.08 6.02
C ALA A 332 -11.25 -7.03 7.01
N PRO A 333 -10.00 -7.42 6.71
CA PRO A 333 -9.26 -8.35 7.56
C PRO A 333 -8.83 -7.70 8.87
N ILE A 334 -8.70 -8.52 9.91
CA ILE A 334 -7.99 -8.16 11.14
C ILE A 334 -6.49 -8.24 10.82
N VAL A 335 -5.80 -7.10 10.90
CA VAL A 335 -4.37 -7.01 10.58
C VAL A 335 -3.53 -7.23 11.82
N ALA A 336 -2.89 -8.40 11.91
CA ALA A 336 -1.95 -8.79 12.96
C ALA A 336 -0.51 -8.39 12.58
N ALA A 337 -0.26 -7.08 12.49
CA ALA A 337 1.05 -6.51 12.20
C ALA A 337 1.26 -5.16 12.91
N GLY A 338 2.50 -4.85 13.25
CA GLY A 338 2.89 -3.57 13.88
C GLY A 338 2.93 -3.61 15.41
N ARG A 339 2.99 -2.42 16.05
CA ARG A 339 3.16 -2.29 17.53
C ARG A 339 1.86 -2.36 18.33
N SER A 340 0.70 -2.24 17.67
CA SER A 340 -0.59 -2.27 18.36
C SER A 340 -1.04 -3.72 18.57
N GLU A 341 -1.49 -4.04 19.79
CA GLU A 341 -2.01 -5.37 20.13
C GLU A 341 -3.54 -5.43 20.15
N ASN A 342 -4.21 -4.30 19.87
CA ASN A 342 -5.67 -4.16 19.95
C ASN A 342 -6.43 -5.11 18.99
N TRP A 343 -5.74 -5.62 17.96
CA TRP A 343 -6.30 -6.59 17.03
C TRP A 343 -6.64 -7.93 17.70
N ARG A 344 -5.92 -8.31 18.77
CA ARG A 344 -6.18 -9.55 19.53
C ARG A 344 -7.52 -9.48 20.23
N ASP A 345 -7.81 -8.37 20.90
CA ASP A 345 -9.11 -8.15 21.56
C ASP A 345 -10.27 -8.19 20.56
N LEU A 346 -10.07 -7.61 19.38
CA LEU A 346 -11.06 -7.66 18.30
C LEU A 346 -11.29 -9.11 17.82
N LEU A 347 -10.21 -9.86 17.59
CA LEU A 347 -10.28 -11.26 17.17
C LEU A 347 -10.99 -12.13 18.22
N PHE A 348 -10.59 -12.00 19.49
CA PHE A 348 -11.20 -12.72 20.60
C PHE A 348 -12.71 -12.47 20.69
N ARG A 349 -13.14 -11.20 20.61
CA ARG A 349 -14.56 -10.85 20.62
C ARG A 349 -15.31 -11.48 19.46
N LYS A 350 -14.79 -11.40 18.23
CA LYS A 350 -15.46 -11.98 17.05
C LYS A 350 -15.58 -13.51 17.13
N LEU A 351 -14.50 -14.20 17.51
CA LEU A 351 -14.51 -15.67 17.66
C LEU A 351 -15.47 -16.13 18.76
N ARG A 352 -15.50 -15.42 19.89
CA ARG A 352 -16.43 -15.72 20.98
C ARG A 352 -17.89 -15.52 20.58
N LEU A 353 -18.20 -14.46 19.83
CA LEU A 353 -19.56 -14.21 19.33
C LEU A 353 -20.01 -15.29 18.36
N MET A 354 -19.11 -15.78 17.49
CA MET A 354 -19.40 -16.84 16.52
C MET A 354 -19.82 -18.15 17.18
N LYS A 355 -19.23 -18.52 18.31
CA LYS A 355 -19.58 -19.75 19.05
C LYS A 355 -20.90 -19.65 19.83
N HIS A 356 -21.46 -18.45 20.01
CA HIS A 356 -22.77 -18.30 20.63
C HIS A 356 -23.88 -18.54 19.59
N ALA A 357 -24.60 -19.67 19.75
CA ALA A 357 -25.67 -20.14 18.86
C ALA A 357 -26.86 -19.17 18.61
N LYS A 358 -26.89 -18.00 19.26
CA LYS A 358 -27.91 -16.94 19.07
C LYS A 358 -27.49 -15.86 18.07
N TYR A 359 -26.25 -15.87 17.58
CA TYR A 359 -25.82 -14.95 16.54
C TYR A 359 -26.18 -15.51 15.16
N PRO A 360 -26.78 -14.71 14.26
CA PRO A 360 -26.93 -15.12 12.87
C PRO A 360 -25.53 -15.40 12.33
N LYS A 361 -25.30 -16.61 11.78
CA LYS A 361 -24.05 -16.93 11.09
C LYS A 361 -23.82 -15.83 10.06
N GLU A 362 -22.81 -15.00 10.29
CA GLU A 362 -22.39 -14.01 9.31
C GLU A 362 -22.05 -14.78 8.04
N ARG A 363 -22.58 -14.33 6.90
CA ARG A 363 -22.36 -15.00 5.62
C ARG A 363 -20.90 -14.93 5.14
N SER A 364 -20.01 -14.22 5.85
CA SER A 364 -18.63 -13.98 5.45
C SER A 364 -17.66 -14.43 6.54
N PRO A 365 -16.55 -15.10 6.19
CA PRO A 365 -15.54 -15.55 7.16
C PRO A 365 -14.89 -14.37 7.89
N ILE A 366 -14.45 -14.63 9.12
CA ILE A 366 -13.47 -13.77 9.79
C ILE A 366 -12.14 -13.96 9.07
N ILE A 367 -11.50 -12.86 8.63
CA ILE A 367 -10.19 -12.92 8.01
C ILE A 367 -9.17 -12.28 8.95
N VAL A 368 -8.06 -12.98 9.17
CA VAL A 368 -6.90 -12.48 9.89
C VAL A 368 -5.71 -12.53 8.93
N VAL A 369 -4.99 -11.43 8.79
CA VAL A 369 -3.77 -11.35 7.97
C VAL A 369 -2.65 -10.82 8.85
N GLY A 370 -1.53 -11.53 8.94
CA GLY A 370 -0.44 -11.13 9.81
C GLY A 370 0.90 -11.72 9.38
N ASN A 371 1.97 -11.17 9.95
CA ASN A 371 3.28 -11.76 9.73
C ASN A 371 3.45 -12.99 10.63
N TYR A 372 4.30 -13.94 10.24
CA TYR A 372 4.54 -15.15 11.03
C TYR A 372 4.99 -14.86 12.47
N GLY A 373 5.82 -13.83 12.66
CA GLY A 373 6.31 -13.45 13.99
C GLY A 373 5.21 -13.02 14.96
N GLU A 374 4.19 -12.28 14.50
CA GLU A 374 3.06 -11.84 15.32
C GLU A 374 2.04 -12.94 15.54
N LEU A 375 1.72 -13.71 14.48
CA LEU A 375 0.72 -14.77 14.54
C LEU A 375 1.17 -15.98 15.35
N SER A 376 2.47 -16.24 15.44
CA SER A 376 3.05 -17.35 16.21
C SER A 376 3.35 -17.00 17.67
N LYS A 377 2.95 -15.83 18.18
CA LYS A 377 3.15 -15.49 19.61
C LYS A 377 2.21 -16.28 20.50
N THR A 378 2.70 -16.69 21.67
CA THR A 378 1.94 -17.44 22.68
C THR A 378 0.58 -16.83 23.02
N PRO A 379 0.42 -15.49 23.20
CA PRO A 379 -0.90 -14.91 23.48
C PRO A 379 -1.94 -15.13 22.37
N VAL A 380 -1.52 -15.36 21.13
CA VAL A 380 -2.44 -15.66 20.01
C VAL A 380 -2.90 -17.11 20.07
N ILE A 381 -2.01 -18.01 20.48
CA ILE A 381 -2.31 -19.42 20.70
C ILE A 381 -3.28 -19.57 21.88
N GLU A 382 -2.97 -18.91 23.01
CA GLU A 382 -3.83 -18.84 24.19
C GLU A 382 -5.21 -18.24 23.85
N LEU A 383 -5.26 -17.19 23.02
CA LEU A 383 -6.52 -16.62 22.55
C LEU A 383 -7.40 -17.66 21.85
N PHE A 384 -6.83 -18.48 20.96
CA PHE A 384 -7.59 -19.54 20.29
C PHE A 384 -8.05 -20.62 21.27
N GLU A 385 -7.24 -20.95 22.27
CA GLU A 385 -7.59 -21.91 23.32
C GLU A 385 -8.70 -21.38 24.24
N ASP A 386 -8.64 -20.11 24.64
CA ASP A 386 -9.62 -19.44 25.51
C ASP A 386 -11.00 -19.34 24.87
N VAL A 387 -11.07 -19.17 23.54
CA VAL A 387 -12.35 -19.25 22.81
C VAL A 387 -12.79 -20.69 22.57
N GLY A 388 -12.04 -21.70 23.01
CA GLY A 388 -12.36 -23.12 22.90
C GLY A 388 -11.91 -23.79 21.59
N GLY A 389 -10.79 -23.34 21.01
CA GLY A 389 -10.22 -23.83 19.74
C GLY A 389 -10.66 -23.05 18.50
N LEU A 390 -10.08 -23.40 17.34
CA LEU A 390 -10.47 -22.83 16.05
C LEU A 390 -11.93 -23.20 15.67
N PRO A 391 -12.62 -22.36 14.87
CA PRO A 391 -13.85 -22.77 14.21
C PRO A 391 -13.64 -24.01 13.33
N GLU A 392 -14.68 -24.83 13.17
CA GLU A 392 -14.59 -26.08 12.42
C GLU A 392 -14.26 -25.83 10.94
N GLN A 393 -14.83 -24.77 10.35
CA GLN A 393 -14.56 -24.37 8.97
C GLN A 393 -13.45 -23.31 8.94
N SER A 394 -12.24 -23.71 9.33
CA SER A 394 -11.06 -22.84 9.36
C SER A 394 -10.05 -23.20 8.27
N LEU A 395 -9.51 -22.16 7.62
CA LEU A 395 -8.48 -22.24 6.60
C LEU A 395 -7.22 -21.49 7.05
N LEU A 396 -6.07 -22.15 6.99
CA LEU A 396 -4.77 -21.52 7.05
C LEU A 396 -4.21 -21.34 5.63
N ILE A 397 -3.88 -20.10 5.27
CA ILE A 397 -3.11 -19.78 4.07
C ILE A 397 -1.72 -19.33 4.53
N GLY A 398 -0.70 -20.13 4.24
CA GLY A 398 0.68 -19.72 4.44
C GLY A 398 1.27 -19.21 3.13
N ASP A 399 1.78 -17.98 3.13
CA ASP A 399 2.55 -17.43 2.01
C ASP A 399 4.05 -17.59 2.25
N GLU A 400 4.79 -17.98 1.21
CA GLU A 400 6.19 -18.39 1.30
C GLU A 400 6.43 -19.41 2.44
N VAL A 401 5.65 -20.51 2.45
CA VAL A 401 5.58 -21.50 3.56
C VAL A 401 6.89 -22.14 3.97
N HIS A 402 7.92 -22.12 3.13
CA HIS A 402 9.24 -22.54 3.57
C HIS A 402 9.70 -21.73 4.81
N ALA A 403 9.21 -20.51 5.03
CA ALA A 403 9.54 -19.70 6.19
C ALA A 403 9.07 -20.38 7.50
N THR A 404 7.92 -21.05 7.48
CA THR A 404 7.27 -21.64 8.67
C THR A 404 7.99 -22.86 9.24
N GLY A 405 8.98 -23.41 8.52
CA GLY A 405 9.84 -24.49 9.03
C GLY A 405 10.71 -24.09 10.23
N ALA A 406 10.93 -22.78 10.43
CA ALA A 406 11.63 -22.26 11.60
C ALA A 406 10.84 -22.55 12.89
N SER A 407 11.52 -23.02 13.95
CA SER A 407 10.89 -23.45 15.21
C SER A 407 9.98 -22.38 15.84
N THR A 408 10.31 -21.10 15.67
CA THR A 408 9.52 -19.97 16.17
C THR A 408 8.17 -19.81 15.49
N PHE A 409 8.02 -20.23 14.23
CA PHE A 409 6.79 -20.02 13.45
C PHE A 409 5.86 -21.23 13.44
N ARG A 410 6.36 -22.41 13.86
CA ARG A 410 5.58 -23.65 13.91
C ARG A 410 4.34 -23.57 14.79
N GLN A 411 4.32 -22.67 15.79
CA GLN A 411 3.15 -22.49 16.66
C GLN A 411 1.89 -22.07 15.89
N LEU A 412 2.04 -21.41 14.73
CA LEU A 412 0.90 -21.07 13.87
C LEU A 412 0.32 -22.30 13.14
N LEU A 413 1.14 -23.33 12.92
CA LEU A 413 0.79 -24.55 12.19
C LEU A 413 0.02 -25.50 13.11
N ARG A 414 -1.18 -25.09 13.53
CA ARG A 414 -2.04 -25.88 14.42
C ARG A 414 -2.73 -27.00 13.65
N GLU A 415 -2.87 -28.17 14.27
CA GLU A 415 -3.51 -29.33 13.66
C GLU A 415 -5.03 -29.19 13.49
N ASP A 416 -5.67 -28.31 14.29
CA ASP A 416 -7.12 -28.08 14.27
C ASP A 416 -7.60 -27.22 13.09
N PHE A 417 -6.70 -26.74 12.21
CA PHE A 417 -7.10 -26.19 10.92
C PHE A 417 -7.63 -27.29 10.00
N LYS A 418 -8.89 -27.15 9.58
CA LYS A 418 -9.54 -28.10 8.67
C LYS A 418 -8.90 -28.06 7.28
N TYR A 419 -8.74 -26.86 6.74
CA TYR A 419 -8.18 -26.61 5.41
C TYR A 419 -6.80 -25.96 5.53
N ARG A 420 -5.86 -26.37 4.67
CA ARG A 420 -4.46 -25.92 4.72
C ARG A 420 -3.96 -25.62 3.32
N LEU A 421 -3.54 -24.40 3.07
CA LEU A 421 -3.03 -23.98 1.78
C LEU A 421 -1.65 -23.35 1.95
N GLY A 422 -0.63 -24.01 1.43
CA GLY A 422 0.71 -23.45 1.36
C GLY A 422 0.99 -22.85 0.00
N LEU A 423 1.60 -21.66 -0.04
CA LEU A 423 2.08 -21.03 -1.26
C LEU A 423 3.59 -20.88 -1.17
N SER A 424 4.32 -21.29 -2.20
CA SER A 424 5.77 -21.09 -2.25
C SER A 424 6.26 -21.22 -3.68
N ALA A 425 7.27 -20.43 -4.07
CA ALA A 425 8.02 -20.72 -5.30
C ALA A 425 9.10 -21.79 -5.08
N THR A 426 9.55 -21.94 -3.82
CA THR A 426 10.64 -22.82 -3.41
C THR A 426 10.27 -23.49 -2.08
N PRO A 427 9.42 -24.55 -2.09
CA PRO A 427 8.92 -25.17 -0.86
C PRO A 427 10.01 -25.88 -0.05
N VAL A 428 11.12 -26.27 -0.69
CA VAL A 428 12.25 -26.97 -0.05
C VAL A 428 13.28 -25.97 0.48
N ARG A 429 13.66 -26.08 1.75
CA ARG A 429 14.79 -25.32 2.33
C ARG A 429 16.08 -26.13 2.22
N LYS A 430 17.03 -25.64 1.43
CA LYS A 430 18.40 -26.17 1.42
C LYS A 430 19.03 -26.01 2.82
N TYR A 431 19.68 -27.07 3.29
CA TYR A 431 20.37 -27.14 4.60
C TYR A 431 19.46 -27.13 5.84
N ASP A 432 18.14 -27.28 5.68
CA ASP A 432 17.15 -27.42 6.77
C ASP A 432 16.14 -28.53 6.42
N GLU A 433 16.63 -29.77 6.37
CA GLU A 433 15.82 -30.96 6.04
C GLU A 433 14.66 -31.15 7.02
N LYS A 434 14.95 -31.03 8.32
CA LYS A 434 13.92 -31.17 9.38
C LYS A 434 12.84 -30.09 9.30
N GLY A 435 13.20 -28.85 8.96
CA GLY A 435 12.22 -27.78 8.75
C GLY A 435 11.38 -28.03 7.49
N THR A 436 12.01 -28.52 6.42
CA THR A 436 11.32 -28.85 5.16
C THR A 436 10.33 -30.00 5.34
N GLU A 437 10.77 -31.08 5.97
CA GLU A 437 9.95 -32.27 6.24
C GLU A 437 8.71 -31.89 7.05
N TYR A 438 8.88 -31.10 8.12
CA TYR A 438 7.77 -30.62 8.94
C TYR A 438 6.73 -29.81 8.15
N VAL A 439 7.18 -28.90 7.27
CA VAL A 439 6.26 -28.09 6.45
C VAL A 439 5.52 -28.98 5.45
N LEU A 440 6.22 -29.90 4.79
CA LEU A 440 5.61 -30.84 3.85
C LEU A 440 4.59 -31.75 4.54
N GLU A 441 4.92 -32.29 5.71
CA GLU A 441 4.01 -33.12 6.50
C GLU A 441 2.77 -32.35 6.93
N TYR A 442 2.93 -31.12 7.45
CA TYR A 442 1.79 -30.33 7.93
C TYR A 442 0.80 -29.95 6.83
N PHE A 443 1.29 -29.62 5.63
CA PHE A 443 0.44 -29.23 4.49
C PHE A 443 0.01 -30.41 3.60
N ASP A 444 0.35 -31.66 3.92
CA ASP A 444 0.10 -32.85 3.08
C ASP A 444 0.84 -32.81 1.71
N GLY A 445 2.03 -32.21 1.68
CA GLY A 445 2.94 -32.23 0.54
C GLY A 445 2.63 -31.19 -0.55
N ILE A 446 3.33 -31.32 -1.68
CA ILE A 446 3.13 -30.46 -2.86
C ILE A 446 2.07 -31.11 -3.75
N VAL A 447 0.94 -30.42 -3.95
CA VAL A 447 -0.21 -30.95 -4.70
C VAL A 447 -0.29 -30.39 -6.11
N TYR A 448 0.40 -29.28 -6.38
CA TYR A 448 0.48 -28.66 -7.68
C TYR A 448 1.81 -27.94 -7.85
N GLU A 449 2.42 -28.08 -9.02
CA GLU A 449 3.71 -27.48 -9.33
C GLU A 449 3.65 -26.76 -10.68
N PHE A 450 4.01 -25.48 -10.67
CA PHE A 450 4.08 -24.61 -11.84
C PHE A 450 5.27 -23.64 -11.69
N LEU A 451 6.47 -24.19 -11.90
CA LEU A 451 7.74 -23.48 -11.72
C LEU A 451 8.14 -22.64 -12.94
N LEU A 452 9.29 -21.97 -12.81
CA LEU A 452 9.76 -20.96 -13.77
C LEU A 452 9.84 -21.49 -15.21
N GLU A 453 10.37 -22.69 -15.41
CA GLU A 453 10.54 -23.29 -16.75
C GLU A 453 9.20 -23.45 -17.47
N GLN A 454 8.18 -23.97 -16.77
CA GLN A 454 6.84 -24.13 -17.34
C GLN A 454 6.19 -22.78 -17.61
N ALA A 455 6.37 -21.81 -16.72
CA ALA A 455 5.81 -20.47 -16.88
C ALA A 455 6.41 -19.72 -18.08
N ILE A 456 7.70 -19.92 -18.37
CA ILE A 456 8.36 -19.40 -19.58
C ILE A 456 7.86 -20.14 -20.81
N ALA A 457 7.80 -21.47 -20.77
CA ALA A 457 7.40 -22.29 -21.92
C ALA A 457 5.99 -21.98 -22.46
N VAL A 458 5.07 -21.55 -21.60
CA VAL A 458 3.71 -21.13 -22.00
C VAL A 458 3.56 -19.62 -22.21
N GLY A 459 4.66 -18.87 -22.22
CA GLY A 459 4.71 -17.44 -22.50
C GLY A 459 4.10 -16.54 -21.42
N ILE A 460 4.04 -16.99 -20.16
CA ILE A 460 3.60 -16.15 -19.03
C ILE A 460 4.73 -15.28 -18.52
N LEU A 461 5.94 -15.85 -18.44
CA LEU A 461 7.16 -15.14 -18.10
C LEU A 461 8.02 -14.96 -19.35
N CYS A 462 8.82 -13.90 -19.39
CA CYS A 462 9.71 -13.65 -20.53
C CYS A 462 10.90 -14.61 -20.55
N GLU A 463 11.40 -14.89 -21.76
CA GLU A 463 12.70 -15.54 -21.94
C GLU A 463 13.82 -14.57 -21.57
N TYR A 464 14.93 -15.12 -21.07
CA TYR A 464 16.08 -14.32 -20.66
C TYR A 464 17.39 -15.05 -20.95
N GLU A 465 18.44 -14.26 -21.18
CA GLU A 465 19.81 -14.77 -21.29
C GLU A 465 20.52 -14.67 -19.94
N TYR A 466 21.20 -15.74 -19.53
CA TYR A 466 21.95 -15.77 -18.27
C TYR A 466 23.45 -15.82 -18.53
N HIS A 467 24.14 -14.73 -18.18
CA HIS A 467 25.59 -14.57 -18.39
C HIS A 467 26.33 -14.58 -17.06
N VAL A 468 27.31 -15.47 -16.90
CA VAL A 468 28.14 -15.56 -15.69
C VAL A 468 29.50 -14.93 -15.96
N TYR A 469 29.83 -13.91 -15.17
CA TYR A 469 31.13 -13.25 -15.20
C TYR A 469 31.92 -13.60 -13.93
N VAL A 470 33.13 -14.12 -14.09
CA VAL A 470 34.01 -14.52 -13.00
C VAL A 470 35.10 -13.47 -12.82
N THR A 471 35.45 -13.17 -11.58
CA THR A 471 36.55 -12.28 -11.20
C THR A 471 37.35 -12.87 -10.06
N GLU A 472 38.60 -12.42 -9.93
CA GLU A 472 39.51 -12.80 -8.85
C GLU A 472 39.53 -11.73 -7.74
N LEU A 473 39.88 -12.16 -6.53
CA LEU A 473 40.18 -11.26 -5.40
C LEU A 473 41.50 -10.55 -5.67
N THR A 474 41.68 -9.35 -5.11
CA THR A 474 43.02 -8.75 -5.07
C THR A 474 43.93 -9.51 -4.11
N ASP A 475 45.24 -9.30 -4.21
CA ASP A 475 46.21 -9.93 -3.30
C ASP A 475 45.88 -9.60 -1.82
N GLU A 476 45.52 -8.34 -1.54
CA GLU A 476 45.16 -7.92 -0.18
C GLU A 476 43.86 -8.57 0.32
N GLU A 477 42.83 -8.65 -0.54
CA GLU A 477 41.56 -9.32 -0.20
C GLU A 477 41.77 -10.83 0.04
N TYR A 478 42.64 -11.45 -0.76
CA TYR A 478 42.97 -12.86 -0.68
C TYR A 478 43.75 -13.19 0.61
N ASP A 479 44.70 -12.35 1.01
CA ASP A 479 45.43 -12.52 2.27
C ASP A 479 44.47 -12.50 3.47
N VAL A 480 43.55 -11.52 3.52
CA VAL A 480 42.53 -11.46 4.59
C VAL A 480 41.61 -12.68 4.54
N PHE A 481 41.24 -13.15 3.34
CA PHE A 481 40.42 -14.35 3.17
C PHE A 481 41.11 -15.62 3.72
N GLN A 482 42.41 -15.76 3.47
CA GLN A 482 43.22 -16.87 3.98
C GLN A 482 43.35 -16.83 5.51
N ASP A 483 43.61 -15.66 6.08
CA ASP A 483 43.70 -15.47 7.52
C ASP A 483 42.41 -15.85 8.24
N LEU A 484 41.26 -15.43 7.72
CA LEU A 484 39.95 -15.81 8.26
C LEU A 484 39.71 -17.32 8.13
N THR A 485 40.14 -17.93 7.01
CA THR A 485 40.04 -19.38 6.79
C THR A 485 40.86 -20.16 7.81
N ALA A 486 42.10 -19.74 8.06
CA ALA A 486 42.97 -20.35 9.06
C ALA A 486 42.38 -20.23 10.48
N GLN A 487 41.82 -19.07 10.83
CA GLN A 487 41.16 -18.87 12.12
C GLN A 487 39.92 -19.75 12.28
N MET A 488 39.08 -19.88 11.25
CA MET A 488 37.94 -20.79 11.26
C MET A 488 38.37 -22.24 11.42
N GLY A 489 39.42 -22.66 10.69
CA GLY A 489 39.98 -24.00 10.77
C GLY A 489 40.34 -24.43 12.19
N ARG A 490 40.86 -23.51 13.00
CA ARG A 490 41.22 -23.77 14.41
C ARG A 490 40.02 -23.99 15.33
N LEU A 491 38.85 -23.44 14.97
CA LEU A 491 37.64 -23.47 15.79
C LEU A 491 36.65 -24.58 15.37
N LEU A 492 36.77 -25.12 14.15
CA LEU A 492 35.81 -26.08 13.58
C LEU A 492 35.69 -27.40 14.35
N ASN A 493 36.71 -27.79 15.11
CA ASN A 493 36.71 -29.02 15.92
C ASN A 493 36.34 -28.79 17.39
N SER A 494 36.05 -27.55 17.79
CA SER A 494 35.62 -27.25 19.17
C SER A 494 34.13 -27.52 19.35
N ASN A 495 33.77 -28.22 20.44
CA ASN A 495 32.38 -28.43 20.85
C ASN A 495 31.87 -27.31 21.78
N ASP A 496 32.68 -26.29 22.03
CA ASP A 496 32.29 -25.15 22.84
C ASP A 496 31.35 -24.20 22.08
N ALA A 497 30.29 -23.75 22.76
CA ALA A 497 29.26 -22.91 22.14
C ALA A 497 29.77 -21.51 21.76
N GLU A 498 30.74 -20.97 22.50
CA GLU A 498 31.36 -19.67 22.21
C GLU A 498 32.26 -19.77 20.98
N ASP A 499 33.05 -20.84 20.88
CA ASP A 499 33.88 -21.12 19.70
C ASP A 499 33.04 -21.31 18.43
N GLN A 500 31.90 -22.01 18.52
CA GLN A 500 30.99 -22.17 17.39
C GLN A 500 30.38 -20.84 16.95
N GLU A 501 29.98 -19.98 17.89
CA GLU A 501 29.47 -18.64 17.59
C GLU A 501 30.54 -17.75 16.95
N LYS A 502 31.78 -17.84 17.43
CA LYS A 502 32.94 -17.14 16.85
C LYS A 502 33.24 -17.64 15.44
N ALA A 503 33.21 -18.97 15.21
CA ALA A 503 33.39 -19.57 13.90
C ALA A 503 32.32 -19.08 12.90
N LYS A 504 31.05 -18.97 13.33
CA LYS A 504 29.97 -18.39 12.51
C LYS A 504 30.26 -16.94 12.12
N ARG A 505 30.70 -16.10 13.06
CA ARG A 505 31.05 -14.70 12.76
C ARG A 505 32.20 -14.59 11.76
N LEU A 506 33.23 -15.42 11.90
CA LEU A 506 34.33 -15.49 10.95
C LEU A 506 33.86 -15.95 9.56
N ALA A 507 32.97 -16.95 9.48
CA ALA A 507 32.39 -17.42 8.23
C ALA A 507 31.62 -16.31 7.50
N ILE A 508 30.82 -15.53 8.24
CA ILE A 508 30.09 -14.37 7.71
C ILE A 508 31.06 -13.33 7.16
N ARG A 509 32.11 -12.99 7.92
CA ARG A 509 33.12 -12.02 7.50
C ARG A 509 33.88 -12.48 6.25
N ARG A 510 34.27 -13.75 6.20
CA ARG A 510 34.94 -14.35 5.04
C ARG A 510 34.05 -14.33 3.80
N ALA A 511 32.78 -14.71 3.95
CA ALA A 511 31.81 -14.65 2.85
C ALA A 511 31.56 -13.21 2.36
N SER A 512 31.65 -12.22 3.24
CA SER A 512 31.51 -10.80 2.88
C SER A 512 32.56 -10.37 1.87
N ILE A 513 33.83 -10.78 2.05
CA ILE A 513 34.93 -10.46 1.12
C ILE A 513 34.59 -10.90 -0.30
N LEU A 514 34.12 -12.14 -0.48
CA LEU A 514 33.70 -12.64 -1.79
C LEU A 514 32.50 -11.88 -2.37
N LYS A 515 31.60 -11.36 -1.52
CA LYS A 515 30.41 -10.61 -1.96
C LYS A 515 30.79 -9.19 -2.41
N SER A 516 31.65 -8.51 -1.65
CA SER A 516 32.06 -7.12 -1.87
C SER A 516 33.37 -6.94 -2.65
N ALA A 517 33.96 -8.03 -3.17
CA ALA A 517 35.23 -8.01 -3.90
C ALA A 517 35.31 -6.85 -4.91
N SER A 518 36.34 -6.02 -4.77
CA SER A 518 36.52 -4.78 -5.50
C SER A 518 36.62 -4.97 -7.01
N SER A 519 37.25 -6.07 -7.45
CA SER A 519 37.38 -6.43 -8.87
C SER A 519 36.04 -6.57 -9.60
N LYS A 520 34.93 -6.82 -8.89
CA LYS A 520 33.58 -6.86 -9.48
C LYS A 520 33.14 -5.53 -10.08
N LEU A 521 33.65 -4.41 -9.56
CA LEU A 521 33.33 -3.09 -10.11
C LEU A 521 33.92 -2.91 -11.51
N SER A 522 35.11 -3.46 -11.76
CA SER A 522 35.73 -3.48 -13.09
C SER A 522 34.90 -4.31 -14.08
N VAL A 523 34.46 -5.50 -13.67
CA VAL A 523 33.58 -6.35 -14.48
C VAL A 523 32.24 -5.67 -14.75
N LEU A 524 31.63 -5.06 -13.73
CA LEU A 524 30.40 -4.28 -13.88
C LEU A 524 30.58 -3.15 -14.88
N GLU A 525 31.73 -2.46 -14.83
CA GLU A 525 32.07 -1.39 -15.75
C GLU A 525 32.05 -1.87 -17.22
N ASP A 526 32.58 -3.07 -17.48
CA ASP A 526 32.59 -3.70 -18.80
C ASP A 526 31.21 -4.18 -19.25
N ILE A 527 30.40 -4.71 -18.32
CA ILE A 527 29.00 -5.08 -18.59
C ILE A 527 28.20 -3.84 -19.00
N ILE A 528 28.32 -2.74 -18.25
CA ILE A 528 27.66 -1.46 -18.54
C ILE A 528 28.11 -0.88 -19.90
N LYS A 529 29.37 -1.07 -20.30
CA LYS A 529 29.86 -0.65 -21.63
C LYS A 529 29.18 -1.41 -22.76
N LYS A 530 29.03 -2.73 -22.60
CA LYS A 530 28.41 -3.62 -23.60
C LYS A 530 26.90 -3.49 -23.63
N HIS A 531 26.30 -3.31 -22.46
CA HIS A 531 24.85 -3.23 -22.24
C HIS A 531 24.54 -1.96 -21.42
N PRO A 532 24.41 -0.79 -22.10
CA PRO A 532 24.08 0.46 -21.43
C PRO A 532 22.77 0.33 -20.62
N PRO A 533 22.77 0.65 -19.32
CA PRO A 533 21.61 0.49 -18.46
C PRO A 533 20.41 1.29 -18.96
N ARG A 534 19.32 0.57 -19.19
CA ARG A 534 17.97 1.10 -19.41
C ARG A 534 17.05 0.26 -18.56
N ARG A 535 16.28 0.90 -17.67
CA ARG A 535 15.43 0.22 -16.69
C ARG A 535 16.14 -0.99 -16.06
N SER A 536 17.37 -0.77 -15.61
CA SER A 536 18.24 -1.85 -15.14
C SER A 536 18.28 -1.93 -13.62
N MET A 537 18.45 -3.12 -13.10
CA MET A 537 18.64 -3.34 -11.67
C MET A 537 20.04 -3.82 -11.38
N VAL A 538 20.65 -3.28 -10.32
CA VAL A 538 21.95 -3.72 -9.83
C VAL A 538 21.81 -4.12 -8.36
N TYR A 539 21.98 -5.41 -8.08
CA TYR A 539 21.90 -5.96 -6.72
C TYR A 539 23.29 -5.98 -6.09
N CYS A 540 23.44 -5.22 -4.99
CA CYS A 540 24.67 -5.04 -4.24
C CYS A 540 24.65 -5.81 -2.90
N ALA A 541 25.84 -6.14 -2.41
CA ALA A 541 26.04 -6.84 -1.13
C ALA A 541 25.62 -5.99 0.07
N ASP A 542 26.01 -4.72 0.05
CA ASP A 542 25.91 -3.77 1.16
C ASP A 542 25.87 -2.32 0.66
N ILE A 543 25.76 -1.39 1.60
CA ILE A 543 25.67 0.05 1.34
C ILE A 543 26.95 0.60 0.71
N GLU A 544 28.12 0.04 1.06
CA GLU A 544 29.40 0.50 0.56
C GLU A 544 29.51 0.19 -0.94
N GLN A 545 29.30 -1.07 -1.33
CA GLN A 545 29.29 -1.48 -2.73
C GLN A 545 28.22 -0.72 -3.53
N ALA A 546 27.03 -0.51 -2.98
CA ALA A 546 25.99 0.30 -3.64
C ALA A 546 26.39 1.77 -3.83
N THR A 547 27.18 2.33 -2.91
CA THR A 547 27.73 3.69 -3.05
C THR A 547 28.73 3.75 -4.20
N GLU A 548 29.61 2.77 -4.31
CA GLU A 548 30.60 2.68 -5.39
C GLU A 548 29.94 2.50 -6.76
N VAL A 549 28.95 1.61 -6.85
CA VAL A 549 28.13 1.42 -8.05
C VAL A 549 27.40 2.71 -8.43
N SER A 550 26.83 3.42 -7.45
CA SER A 550 26.14 4.69 -7.69
C SER A 550 27.09 5.75 -8.27
N ARG A 551 28.31 5.86 -7.75
CA ARG A 551 29.35 6.74 -8.30
C ARG A 551 29.73 6.34 -9.72
N LEU A 552 29.98 5.05 -9.96
CA LEU A 552 30.35 4.53 -11.28
C LEU A 552 29.28 4.86 -12.34
N LEU A 553 28.01 4.63 -12.02
CA LEU A 553 26.88 4.93 -12.91
C LEU A 553 26.73 6.43 -13.14
N THR A 554 26.83 7.24 -12.08
CA THR A 554 26.71 8.71 -12.17
C THR A 554 27.83 9.32 -13.02
N HIS A 555 29.09 8.86 -12.87
CA HIS A 555 30.21 9.32 -13.69
C HIS A 555 30.04 9.04 -15.19
N ARG A 556 29.18 8.08 -15.55
CA ARG A 556 28.83 7.75 -16.92
C ARG A 556 27.55 8.43 -17.41
N GLY A 557 26.98 9.34 -16.61
CA GLY A 557 25.74 10.04 -16.94
C GLY A 557 24.49 9.16 -16.86
N ILE A 558 24.55 8.01 -16.20
CA ILE A 558 23.42 7.10 -16.02
C ILE A 558 22.63 7.57 -14.79
N ARG A 559 21.32 7.78 -14.95
CA ARG A 559 20.44 8.24 -13.86
C ARG A 559 20.13 7.06 -12.95
N ALA A 560 20.92 6.90 -11.90
CA ALA A 560 20.78 5.80 -10.96
C ALA A 560 20.35 6.28 -9.57
N ALA A 561 19.46 5.53 -8.92
CA ALA A 561 19.11 5.76 -7.52
C ALA A 561 19.34 4.51 -6.69
N ARG A 562 19.73 4.71 -5.42
CA ARG A 562 19.80 3.62 -4.44
C ARG A 562 18.41 3.33 -3.89
N TYR A 563 18.15 2.06 -3.62
CA TYR A 563 16.93 1.58 -3.01
C TYR A 563 17.30 0.73 -1.79
N SER A 564 16.87 1.17 -0.61
CA SER A 564 17.05 0.52 0.69
C SER A 564 15.73 0.44 1.47
N SER A 565 15.67 -0.47 2.45
CA SER A 565 14.52 -0.58 3.38
C SER A 565 14.26 0.70 4.18
N ASP A 566 15.30 1.50 4.43
CA ASP A 566 15.24 2.71 5.25
C ASP A 566 14.84 3.98 4.47
N ASP A 567 14.63 3.88 3.15
CA ASP A 567 14.30 5.04 2.33
C ASP A 567 12.86 5.53 2.55
N VAL A 568 12.70 6.82 2.84
CA VAL A 568 11.40 7.45 3.10
C VAL A 568 10.52 7.51 1.83
N ASN A 569 11.15 7.52 0.64
CA ASN A 569 10.47 7.65 -0.65
C ASN A 569 10.53 6.39 -1.53
N ARG A 570 10.42 5.19 -0.95
CA ARG A 570 10.44 3.90 -1.70
C ARG A 570 9.47 3.89 -2.89
N LYS A 571 8.23 4.35 -2.69
CA LYS A 571 7.21 4.37 -3.76
C LYS A 571 7.54 5.36 -4.88
N GLY A 572 8.13 6.51 -4.56
CA GLY A 572 8.55 7.50 -5.57
C GLY A 572 9.66 6.95 -6.46
N LEU A 573 10.67 6.28 -5.87
CA LEU A 573 11.76 5.67 -6.62
C LEU A 573 11.29 4.58 -7.60
N LEU A 574 10.36 3.72 -7.17
CA LEU A 574 9.78 2.70 -8.06
C LEU A 574 8.96 3.33 -9.19
N SER A 575 8.24 4.43 -8.93
CA SER A 575 7.50 5.17 -9.96
C SER A 575 8.43 5.89 -10.96
N GLU A 576 9.53 6.48 -10.49
CA GLU A 576 10.55 7.07 -11.34
C GLU A 576 11.26 6.03 -12.21
N PHE A 577 11.51 4.84 -11.68
CA PHE A 577 12.03 3.71 -12.43
C PHE A 577 11.03 3.20 -13.48
N ALA A 578 9.77 2.98 -13.09
CA ALA A 578 8.70 2.54 -14.01
C ALA A 578 8.49 3.51 -15.17
N SER A 579 8.56 4.83 -14.90
CA SER A 579 8.43 5.88 -15.91
C SER A 579 9.68 6.07 -16.79
N GLY A 580 10.79 5.37 -16.51
CA GLY A 580 12.05 5.53 -17.23
C GLY A 580 12.78 6.84 -16.93
N ARG A 581 12.40 7.54 -15.84
CA ARG A 581 13.16 8.70 -15.33
C ARG A 581 14.47 8.28 -14.67
N LEU A 582 14.50 7.07 -14.11
CA LEU A 582 15.72 6.39 -13.69
C LEU A 582 16.09 5.32 -14.72
N ASP A 583 17.37 5.32 -15.10
CA ASP A 583 17.97 4.31 -15.97
C ASP A 583 18.35 3.05 -15.19
N ALA A 584 18.69 3.22 -13.90
CA ALA A 584 19.05 2.10 -13.03
C ALA A 584 18.57 2.26 -11.57
N LEU A 585 18.20 1.15 -10.95
CA LEU A 585 18.00 1.03 -9.51
C LEU A 585 19.08 0.15 -8.89
N ILE A 586 19.69 0.65 -7.81
CA ILE A 586 20.74 -0.04 -7.07
C ILE A 586 20.15 -0.55 -5.76
N ALA A 587 19.94 -1.85 -5.65
CA ALA A 587 19.23 -2.48 -4.54
C ALA A 587 20.19 -3.17 -3.57
N ILE A 588 19.96 -3.01 -2.26
CA ILE A 588 20.75 -3.64 -1.19
C ILE A 588 19.83 -4.54 -0.36
N LYS A 589 19.88 -5.87 -0.55
CA LYS A 589 19.11 -6.88 0.22
C LYS A 589 17.58 -6.68 0.30
N CYS A 590 17.05 -5.64 -0.31
CA CYS A 590 15.64 -5.30 -0.41
C CYS A 590 15.24 -5.41 -1.89
N LEU A 591 13.98 -5.75 -2.13
CA LEU A 591 13.41 -6.25 -3.41
C LEU A 591 13.49 -7.78 -3.61
N ASP A 592 13.99 -8.54 -2.63
CA ASP A 592 13.96 -10.01 -2.69
C ASP A 592 12.54 -10.56 -2.43
N GLU A 593 11.77 -9.89 -1.56
CA GLU A 593 10.46 -10.34 -1.08
C GLU A 593 9.47 -9.18 -0.94
N GLY A 594 8.23 -9.36 -1.40
CA GLY A 594 7.10 -8.47 -1.08
C GLY A 594 7.00 -7.12 -1.79
N ILE A 595 7.76 -6.91 -2.87
CA ILE A 595 7.74 -5.68 -3.65
C ILE A 595 7.58 -6.05 -5.12
N ASP A 596 6.59 -5.44 -5.80
CA ASP A 596 6.43 -5.57 -7.23
C ASP A 596 7.42 -4.63 -7.93
N VAL A 597 8.37 -5.23 -8.63
CA VAL A 597 9.41 -4.52 -9.38
C VAL A 597 8.82 -4.14 -10.74
N PRO A 598 8.95 -2.87 -11.17
CA PRO A 598 8.54 -2.46 -12.52
C PRO A 598 9.31 -3.18 -13.63
N GLU A 599 8.82 -3.07 -14.86
CA GLU A 599 9.45 -3.65 -16.06
C GLU A 599 10.96 -3.38 -16.08
N THR A 600 11.75 -4.46 -16.08
CA THR A 600 13.21 -4.45 -15.98
C THR A 600 13.81 -5.14 -17.19
N GLU A 601 14.72 -4.47 -17.91
CA GLU A 601 15.34 -5.02 -19.13
C GLU A 601 16.66 -5.76 -18.84
N LEU A 602 17.36 -5.35 -17.78
CA LEU A 602 18.67 -5.89 -17.41
C LEU A 602 18.78 -5.97 -15.90
N ALA A 603 19.12 -7.15 -15.38
CA ALA A 603 19.44 -7.35 -13.96
C ALA A 603 20.88 -7.82 -13.80
N ILE A 604 21.65 -7.08 -13.00
CA ILE A 604 23.05 -7.38 -12.68
C ILE A 604 23.12 -7.74 -11.19
N ILE A 605 23.59 -8.95 -10.89
CA ILE A 605 23.72 -9.46 -9.52
C ILE A 605 25.20 -9.48 -9.15
N LEU A 606 25.66 -8.46 -8.42
CA LEU A 606 27.06 -8.40 -7.94
C LEU A 606 27.27 -9.30 -6.73
N ALA A 607 26.25 -9.43 -5.89
CA ALA A 607 26.27 -10.25 -4.70
C ALA A 607 25.13 -11.26 -4.72
N SER A 608 25.46 -12.51 -5.04
CA SER A 608 24.56 -13.62 -4.80
C SER A 608 24.77 -14.14 -3.38
N ASP A 609 23.67 -14.30 -2.65
CA ASP A 609 23.67 -15.14 -1.47
C ASP A 609 23.77 -16.61 -1.89
N ALA A 610 24.26 -17.49 -1.01
CA ALA A 610 24.26 -18.94 -1.24
C ALA A 610 22.85 -19.55 -1.27
N SER A 611 21.83 -18.74 -0.95
CA SER A 611 20.43 -19.12 -0.96
C SER A 611 19.89 -19.16 -2.39
N GLU A 612 19.76 -20.37 -2.94
CA GLU A 612 19.08 -20.60 -4.23
C GLU A 612 17.68 -19.99 -4.25
N ARG A 613 16.98 -19.97 -3.11
CA ARG A 613 15.67 -19.32 -2.95
C ARG A 613 15.72 -17.85 -3.31
N GLN A 614 16.62 -17.08 -2.69
CA GLN A 614 16.71 -15.63 -2.93
C GLN A 614 17.08 -15.38 -4.39
N PHE A 615 17.93 -16.23 -4.97
CA PHE A 615 18.27 -16.16 -6.38
C PHE A 615 17.05 -16.40 -7.30
N VAL A 616 16.25 -17.44 -7.05
CA VAL A 616 15.02 -17.73 -7.83
C VAL A 616 13.97 -16.63 -7.66
N GLN A 617 13.75 -16.14 -6.44
CA GLN A 617 12.79 -15.07 -6.16
C GLN A 617 13.21 -13.76 -6.84
N ARG A 618 14.48 -13.34 -6.73
CA ARG A 618 15.01 -12.17 -7.45
C ARG A 618 14.77 -12.28 -8.95
N ARG A 619 15.10 -13.45 -9.52
CA ARG A 619 14.97 -13.67 -10.97
C ARG A 619 13.53 -13.56 -11.42
N GLY A 620 12.60 -14.22 -10.73
CA GLY A 620 11.18 -14.15 -11.09
C GLY A 620 10.45 -12.86 -10.66
N ARG A 621 11.18 -11.82 -10.21
CA ARG A 621 10.66 -10.44 -10.08
C ARG A 621 11.12 -9.55 -11.23
N VAL A 622 12.18 -9.97 -11.93
CA VAL A 622 12.66 -9.33 -13.17
C VAL A 622 11.87 -9.84 -14.37
N LEU A 623 11.47 -11.11 -14.33
CA LEU A 623 10.61 -11.79 -15.32
C LEU A 623 9.13 -11.57 -15.01
#